data_AF-A0A1V5J6U1-F1
#
_entry.id   AF-A0A1V5J6U1-F1
#
_cell.length_a   1.000
_cell.length_b   1.000
_cell.length_c   1.000
_cell.angle_alpha   90.00
_cell.angle_beta   90.00
_cell.angle_gamma   90.00
#
_symmetry.space_group_name_H-M   'P 1'
#
loop_
_entity.id
_entity.type
_entity.pdbx_description
1 polymer ?
#
loop_
_entity_poly.entity_id
_entity_poly.type
_entity_poly.pdbx_seq_one_letter_code
_entity_poly.pdbx_strand_id
1 'polypeptide(L)'
;MAKKSAAKKTEVPKRIEVNFEALFIPDSYRRVQLIASQLAFYDVRGVKLLGTSLWNSPYLLKKGAQYLEGAVFVDSFFPYAFYRETNDFIDIYYTAYGRDPENIEALAYDTAGIIFNTIETKGIQTRQELVSSLMGTENYHGATGTVSFGYDRVAHKTPFILQIKNGKLEQMK
;
A
#
# COMPACT_ATOMS: atom_id res chain seq x y z
N MET A 1 33.83 48.35 33.48
CA MET A 1 33.86 46.88 33.28
C MET A 1 32.84 46.53 32.20
N ALA A 2 33.28 46.15 31.00
CA ALA A 2 32.43 45.92 29.84
C ALA A 2 32.03 44.44 29.72
N LYS A 3 30.73 44.16 29.63
CA LYS A 3 30.18 42.82 29.34
C LYS A 3 30.43 42.48 27.87
N LYS A 4 31.31 41.51 27.60
CA LYS A 4 31.41 40.88 26.28
C LYS A 4 30.21 39.94 26.08
N SER A 5 29.30 40.36 25.20
CA SER A 5 28.29 39.48 24.60
C SER A 5 29.01 38.49 23.68
N ALA A 6 29.05 37.22 24.06
CA ALA A 6 29.51 36.14 23.19
C ALA A 6 28.39 35.82 22.20
N ALA A 7 28.57 36.23 20.94
CA ALA A 7 27.70 35.83 19.85
C ALA A 7 27.75 34.30 19.71
N LYS A 8 26.61 33.64 19.96
CA LYS A 8 26.41 32.22 19.72
C LYS A 8 26.48 32.00 18.21
N LYS A 9 27.61 31.48 17.71
CA LYS A 9 27.76 31.04 16.31
C LYS A 9 26.60 30.09 15.99
N THR A 10 25.69 30.55 15.15
CA THR A 10 24.64 29.70 14.58
C THR A 10 25.35 28.82 13.56
N GLU A 11 25.76 27.62 13.96
CA GLU A 11 26.21 26.61 13.00
C GLU A 11 25.03 26.31 12.07
N VAL A 12 25.13 26.74 10.82
CA VAL A 12 24.20 26.32 9.78
C VAL A 12 24.43 24.81 9.61
N PRO A 13 23.43 23.96 9.85
CA PRO A 13 23.62 22.51 9.76
C PRO A 13 24.14 22.17 8.37
N LYS A 14 25.27 21.46 8.34
CA LYS A 14 25.91 21.02 7.10
C LYS A 14 24.91 20.13 6.37
N ARG A 15 24.47 20.55 5.18
CA ARG A 15 23.53 19.81 4.33
C ARG A 15 24.06 18.39 4.14
N ILE A 16 23.25 17.39 4.47
CA ILE A 16 23.60 15.99 4.27
C ILE A 16 23.40 15.70 2.78
N GLU A 17 24.50 15.55 2.05
CA GLU A 17 24.47 15.05 0.69
C GLU A 17 24.31 13.52 0.73
N VAL A 18 23.29 13.03 0.04
CA VAL A 18 23.01 11.61 -0.14
C VAL A 18 23.24 11.23 -1.59
N ASN A 19 23.80 10.05 -1.83
CA ASN A 19 24.17 9.55 -3.16
C ASN A 19 23.17 8.53 -3.72
N PHE A 20 21.91 8.59 -3.28
CA PHE A 20 20.85 7.68 -3.70
C PHE A 20 19.58 8.44 -4.09
N GLU A 21 18.84 7.89 -5.05
CA GLU A 21 17.62 8.49 -5.60
C GLU A 21 16.37 8.11 -4.81
N ALA A 22 16.42 6.99 -4.09
CA ALA A 22 15.29 6.46 -3.34
C ALA A 22 15.71 5.79 -2.03
N LEU A 23 14.81 5.80 -1.05
CA LEU A 23 14.94 5.12 0.23
C LEU A 23 13.72 4.23 0.47
N PHE A 24 13.94 2.92 0.53
CA PHE A 24 12.90 1.95 0.88
C PHE A 24 12.82 1.76 2.39
N ILE A 25 11.62 1.93 2.97
CA ILE A 25 11.37 1.86 4.41
C ILE A 25 10.29 0.78 4.68
N PRO A 26 10.69 -0.49 4.90
CA PRO A 26 9.77 -1.60 5.13
C PRO A 26 9.26 -1.63 6.58
N ASP A 27 8.48 -0.61 6.95
CA ASP A 27 7.98 -0.45 8.31
C ASP A 27 6.59 0.18 8.35
N SER A 28 6.00 0.23 9.54
CA SER A 28 4.69 0.83 9.81
C SER A 28 4.61 2.31 9.42
N TYR A 29 3.39 2.74 9.08
CA TYR A 29 3.06 4.15 8.83
C TYR A 29 3.58 5.10 9.92
N ARG A 30 3.57 4.67 11.20
CA ARG A 30 4.04 5.46 12.34
C ARG A 30 5.55 5.70 12.29
N ARG A 31 6.34 4.67 12.02
CA ARG A 31 7.80 4.81 11.92
C ARG A 31 8.21 5.62 10.70
N VAL A 32 7.49 5.46 9.59
CA VAL A 32 7.75 6.22 8.36
C VAL A 32 7.46 7.71 8.54
N GLN A 33 6.38 8.08 9.23
CA GLN A 33 6.13 9.48 9.61
C GLN A 33 7.30 10.10 10.40
N LEU A 34 7.87 9.34 11.34
CA LEU A 34 9.02 9.79 12.13
C LEU A 34 10.28 9.91 11.27
N ILE A 35 10.58 8.91 10.45
CA ILE A 35 11.74 8.91 9.54
C ILE A 35 11.65 10.08 8.56
N ALA A 36 10.51 10.27 7.90
CA ALA A 36 10.30 11.37 6.96
C ALA A 36 10.49 12.75 7.63
N SER A 37 9.98 12.90 8.86
CA SER A 37 10.19 14.13 9.64
C SER A 37 11.67 14.38 9.97
N GLN A 38 12.42 13.33 10.29
CA GLN A 38 13.86 13.44 10.56
C GLN A 38 14.65 13.76 9.28
N LEU A 39 14.34 13.11 8.16
CA LEU A 39 14.96 13.41 6.86
C LEU A 39 14.78 14.89 6.50
N ALA A 40 13.56 15.41 6.68
CA ALA A 40 13.27 16.82 6.47
C ALA A 40 14.04 17.74 7.44
N PHE A 41 14.15 17.36 8.72
CA PHE A 41 14.90 18.12 9.72
C PHE A 41 16.40 18.23 9.37
N TYR A 42 16.99 17.16 8.83
CA TYR A 42 18.39 17.13 8.40
C TYR A 42 18.63 17.60 6.95
N ASP A 43 17.63 18.21 6.32
CA ASP A 43 17.68 18.75 4.96
C ASP A 43 18.01 17.70 3.87
N VAL A 44 17.67 16.43 4.13
CA VAL A 44 17.75 15.35 3.13
C VAL A 44 16.55 15.50 2.20
N ARG A 45 16.78 16.10 1.03
CA ARG A 45 15.76 16.38 -0.01
C ARG A 45 16.05 15.61 -1.30
N GLY A 46 15.03 15.46 -2.14
CA GLY A 46 15.18 14.88 -3.48
C GLY A 46 15.24 13.35 -3.52
N VAL A 47 15.15 12.68 -2.37
CA VAL A 47 15.04 11.23 -2.26
C VAL A 47 13.58 10.82 -2.36
N LYS A 48 13.27 9.86 -3.22
CA LYS A 48 11.94 9.23 -3.27
C LYS A 48 11.79 8.21 -2.14
N LEU A 49 10.78 8.40 -1.29
CA LEU A 49 10.47 7.43 -0.24
C LEU A 49 9.63 6.30 -0.83
N LEU A 50 10.07 5.06 -0.60
CA LEU A 50 9.43 3.84 -1.07
C LEU A 50 8.97 3.00 0.13
N GLY A 51 7.79 2.38 0.04
CA GLY A 51 7.16 1.71 1.17
C GLY A 51 6.48 0.39 0.86
N THR A 52 5.99 -0.26 1.92
CA THR A 52 5.18 -1.48 1.87
C THR A 52 3.72 -1.16 2.17
N SER A 53 2.85 -2.17 2.07
CA SER A 53 1.43 -2.06 2.43
C SER A 53 1.18 -1.65 3.88
N LEU A 54 2.17 -1.78 4.77
CA LEU A 54 2.11 -1.33 6.16
C LEU A 54 1.95 0.20 6.30
N TRP A 55 2.13 0.94 5.21
CA TRP A 55 1.89 2.36 5.15
C TRP A 55 0.40 2.67 4.94
N ASN A 56 -0.37 1.78 4.32
CA ASN A 56 -1.78 2.00 3.99
C ASN A 56 -2.63 2.05 5.26
N SER A 57 -2.82 3.25 5.78
CA SER A 57 -3.52 3.50 7.01
C SER A 57 -4.25 4.83 6.93
N PRO A 58 -5.47 4.94 7.46
CA PRO A 58 -6.18 6.23 7.56
C PRO A 58 -5.43 7.25 8.42
N TYR A 59 -4.38 6.83 9.15
CA TYR A 59 -3.55 7.69 9.99
C TYR A 59 -2.25 8.18 9.30
N LEU A 60 -1.87 7.62 8.15
CA LEU A 60 -0.62 7.96 7.44
C LEU A 60 -0.52 9.46 7.12
N LEU A 61 -1.63 10.06 6.69
CA LEU A 61 -1.66 11.46 6.23
C LEU A 61 -2.15 12.44 7.31
N LYS A 62 -2.43 12.00 8.55
CA LYS A 62 -2.91 12.89 9.62
C LYS A 62 -1.82 13.78 10.22
N LYS A 63 -0.56 13.33 10.24
CA LYS A 63 0.59 14.06 10.79
C LYS A 63 1.80 13.91 9.86
N GLY A 64 2.50 15.01 9.58
CA GLY A 64 3.71 14.98 8.77
C GLY A 64 3.51 14.60 7.29
N ALA A 65 2.27 14.65 6.78
CA ALA A 65 1.95 14.29 5.39
C ALA A 65 2.79 15.06 4.36
N GLN A 66 3.10 16.33 4.64
CA GLN A 66 3.95 17.16 3.79
C GLN A 66 5.36 16.58 3.56
N TYR A 67 5.88 15.77 4.49
CA TYR A 67 7.19 15.11 4.37
C TYR A 67 7.13 13.79 3.59
N LEU A 68 5.92 13.30 3.33
CA LEU A 68 5.64 12.08 2.58
C LEU A 68 5.15 12.39 1.15
N GLU A 69 5.07 13.66 0.78
CA GLU A 69 4.63 14.08 -0.55
C GLU A 69 5.53 13.45 -1.63
N GLY A 70 4.91 12.84 -2.63
CA GLY A 70 5.59 12.12 -3.71
C GLY A 70 6.09 10.72 -3.34
N ALA A 71 5.94 10.28 -2.08
CA ALA A 71 6.29 8.93 -1.67
C ALA A 71 5.37 7.88 -2.32
N VAL A 72 5.91 6.68 -2.54
CA VAL A 72 5.24 5.60 -3.26
C VAL A 72 5.29 4.31 -2.43
N PHE A 73 4.18 3.59 -2.35
CA PHE A 73 4.14 2.27 -1.72
C PHE A 73 3.16 1.37 -2.45
N VAL A 74 3.17 0.08 -2.13
CA VAL A 74 2.30 -0.90 -2.76
C VAL A 74 1.32 -1.49 -1.76
N ASP A 75 0.11 -1.83 -2.20
CA ASP A 75 -0.83 -2.63 -1.42
C ASP A 75 -1.61 -3.62 -2.31
N SER A 76 -2.31 -4.57 -1.70
CA SER A 76 -3.18 -5.55 -2.36
C SER A 76 -4.63 -5.08 -2.52
N PHE A 77 -4.98 -3.92 -1.97
CA PHE A 77 -6.32 -3.34 -2.09
C PHE A 77 -6.28 -1.82 -1.97
N PHE A 78 -7.06 -1.14 -2.80
CA PHE A 78 -7.26 0.29 -2.69
C PHE A 78 -8.70 0.65 -3.09
N PRO A 79 -9.50 1.27 -2.19
CA PRO A 79 -10.91 1.51 -2.46
C PRO A 79 -11.18 2.57 -3.53
N TYR A 80 -10.18 3.35 -3.95
CA TYR A 80 -10.32 4.34 -5.02
C TYR A 80 -9.58 3.91 -6.28
N ALA A 81 -9.53 2.59 -6.52
CA ALA A 81 -8.82 2.02 -7.64
C ALA A 81 -9.58 2.18 -8.97
N PHE A 82 -8.83 2.06 -10.06
CA PHE A 82 -9.38 2.13 -11.42
C PHE A 82 -10.07 0.84 -11.89
N TYR A 83 -10.00 -0.26 -11.13
CA TYR A 83 -10.58 -1.54 -11.55
C TYR A 83 -12.07 -1.61 -11.27
N ARG A 84 -12.83 -2.11 -12.24
CA ARG A 84 -14.29 -2.21 -12.14
C ARG A 84 -14.69 -3.16 -11.02
N GLU A 85 -14.06 -4.32 -10.94
CA GLU A 85 -14.34 -5.38 -9.97
C GLU A 85 -14.11 -4.90 -8.53
N THR A 86 -13.09 -4.05 -8.33
CA THR A 86 -12.85 -3.38 -7.05
C THR A 86 -13.99 -2.44 -6.68
N ASN A 87 -14.45 -1.60 -7.60
CA ASN A 87 -15.55 -0.67 -7.35
C ASN A 87 -16.88 -1.39 -7.13
N ASP A 88 -17.19 -2.42 -7.94
CA ASP A 88 -18.40 -3.24 -7.79
C ASP A 88 -18.44 -3.91 -6.40
N PHE A 89 -17.30 -4.43 -5.92
CA PHE A 89 -17.20 -4.99 -4.57
C PHE A 89 -17.45 -3.95 -3.47
N ILE A 90 -16.91 -2.73 -3.61
CA ILE A 90 -17.09 -1.67 -2.62
C ILE A 90 -18.56 -1.29 -2.50
N ASP A 91 -19.27 -1.14 -3.62
CA ASP A 91 -20.69 -0.81 -3.62
C ASP A 91 -21.53 -1.91 -2.96
N ILE A 92 -21.26 -3.18 -3.27
CA ILE A 92 -21.91 -4.34 -2.64
C ILE A 92 -21.64 -4.34 -1.14
N TYR A 93 -20.39 -4.15 -0.74
CA TYR A 93 -19.98 -4.19 0.66
C TYR A 93 -20.61 -3.05 1.46
N TYR A 94 -20.57 -1.82 0.92
CA TYR A 94 -21.16 -0.66 1.57
C TYR A 94 -22.67 -0.81 1.73
N THR A 95 -23.36 -1.33 0.71
CA THR A 95 -24.80 -1.61 0.77
C THR A 95 -25.14 -2.63 1.87
N ALA A 96 -24.31 -3.64 2.05
CA ALA A 96 -24.54 -4.70 3.05
C ALA A 96 -24.18 -4.28 4.49
N TYR A 97 -23.13 -3.47 4.66
CA TYR A 97 -22.54 -3.21 5.98
C TYR A 97 -22.52 -1.74 6.43
N GLY A 98 -22.85 -0.79 5.55
CA GLY A 98 -22.90 0.65 5.86
C GLY A 98 -21.54 1.29 6.13
N ARG A 99 -20.44 0.66 5.68
CA ARG A 99 -19.07 1.18 5.79
C ARG A 99 -18.22 0.69 4.61
N ASP A 100 -17.11 1.36 4.35
CA ASP A 100 -16.13 0.92 3.36
C ASP A 100 -15.44 -0.39 3.80
N PRO A 101 -15.09 -1.28 2.86
CA PRO A 101 -14.28 -2.47 3.16
C PRO A 101 -12.82 -2.10 3.42
N GLU A 102 -12.14 -2.93 4.22
CA GLU A 102 -10.69 -2.91 4.33
C GLU A 102 -10.08 -4.08 3.52
N ASN A 103 -8.76 -4.21 3.56
CA ASN A 103 -8.02 -5.20 2.78
C ASN A 103 -8.46 -6.64 3.09
N ILE A 104 -8.74 -6.95 4.37
CA ILE A 104 -9.10 -8.31 4.78
C ILE A 104 -10.46 -8.75 4.22
N GLU A 105 -11.44 -7.85 4.14
CA GLU A 105 -12.74 -8.17 3.57
C GLU A 105 -12.68 -8.34 2.06
N ALA A 106 -11.90 -7.52 1.35
CA ALA A 106 -11.65 -7.70 -0.08
C ALA A 106 -10.97 -9.05 -0.37
N LEU A 107 -9.97 -9.42 0.45
CA LEU A 107 -9.29 -10.73 0.33
C LEU A 107 -10.24 -11.90 0.59
N ALA A 108 -11.09 -11.80 1.61
CA ALA A 108 -12.06 -12.83 1.93
C ALA A 108 -13.11 -12.99 0.82
N TYR A 109 -13.58 -11.87 0.25
CA TYR A 109 -14.51 -11.85 -0.87
C TYR A 109 -13.94 -12.56 -2.10
N ASP A 110 -12.71 -12.22 -2.49
CA ASP A 110 -12.03 -12.88 -3.61
C ASP A 110 -11.80 -14.37 -3.34
N THR A 111 -11.40 -14.73 -2.11
CA THR A 111 -11.16 -16.13 -1.74
C THR A 111 -12.46 -16.95 -1.88
N ALA A 112 -13.58 -16.43 -1.39
CA ALA A 112 -14.87 -17.08 -1.52
C ALA A 112 -15.29 -17.18 -2.99
N GLY A 113 -15.16 -16.10 -3.77
CA GLY A 113 -15.49 -16.08 -5.20
C GLY A 113 -14.68 -17.08 -6.00
N ILE A 114 -13.37 -17.19 -5.77
CA ILE A 114 -12.49 -18.17 -6.41
C ILE A 114 -12.97 -19.60 -6.08
N ILE A 115 -13.26 -19.90 -4.82
CA ILE A 115 -13.69 -21.24 -4.39
C ILE A 115 -15.05 -21.59 -5.00
N PHE A 116 -16.04 -20.70 -4.92
CA PHE A 116 -17.37 -20.94 -5.49
C PHE A 116 -17.33 -21.10 -7.00
N ASN A 117 -16.66 -20.20 -7.71
CA ASN A 117 -16.48 -20.31 -9.15
C ASN A 117 -15.79 -21.62 -9.55
N THR A 118 -14.79 -22.04 -8.78
CA THR A 118 -14.09 -23.33 -9.04
C THR A 118 -15.03 -24.52 -8.86
N ILE A 119 -15.80 -24.56 -7.78
CA ILE A 119 -16.74 -25.66 -7.49
C ILE A 119 -17.84 -25.72 -8.56
N GLU A 120 -18.44 -24.58 -8.89
CA GLU A 120 -19.56 -24.47 -9.84
C GLU A 120 -19.14 -24.81 -11.27
N THR A 121 -17.98 -24.32 -11.72
CA THR A 121 -17.56 -24.47 -13.12
C THR A 121 -16.83 -25.79 -13.42
N LYS A 122 -16.19 -26.41 -12.42
CA LYS A 122 -15.38 -27.63 -12.61
C LYS A 122 -16.06 -28.90 -12.12
N GLY A 123 -17.22 -28.82 -11.48
CA GLY A 123 -17.98 -29.99 -11.02
C GLY A 123 -17.24 -30.82 -9.98
N ILE A 124 -16.46 -30.15 -9.11
CA ILE A 124 -15.57 -30.76 -8.11
C ILE A 124 -16.30 -31.76 -7.23
N GLN A 125 -15.83 -33.01 -7.18
CA GLN A 125 -16.37 -34.09 -6.34
C GLN A 125 -15.41 -34.50 -5.22
N THR A 126 -14.11 -34.22 -5.37
CA THR A 126 -13.09 -34.61 -4.39
C THR A 126 -12.22 -33.44 -3.95
N ARG A 127 -11.62 -33.56 -2.76
CA ARG A 127 -10.63 -32.59 -2.26
C ARG A 127 -9.45 -32.44 -3.22
N GLN A 128 -9.04 -33.53 -3.87
CA GLN A 128 -7.87 -33.51 -4.75
C GLN A 128 -8.17 -32.77 -6.06
N GLU A 129 -9.37 -32.94 -6.61
CA GLU A 129 -9.86 -32.14 -7.73
C GLU A 129 -9.93 -30.65 -7.37
N LEU A 130 -10.41 -30.31 -6.17
CA LEU A 130 -10.47 -28.93 -5.71
C LEU A 130 -9.09 -28.28 -5.70
N VAL A 131 -8.11 -28.91 -5.05
CA VAL A 131 -6.74 -28.38 -4.95
C VAL A 131 -6.13 -28.22 -6.34
N SER A 132 -6.30 -29.22 -7.21
CA SER A 132 -5.74 -29.19 -8.57
C SER A 132 -6.38 -28.08 -9.41
N SER A 133 -7.68 -27.84 -9.25
CA SER A 133 -8.40 -26.79 -9.98
C SER A 133 -8.06 -25.40 -9.48
N LEU A 134 -7.93 -25.22 -8.15
CA LEU A 134 -7.48 -23.96 -7.55
C LEU A 134 -6.07 -23.58 -8.02
N MET A 135 -5.15 -24.56 -8.08
CA MET A 135 -3.80 -24.35 -8.60
C MET A 135 -3.77 -23.96 -10.09
N GLY A 136 -4.82 -24.27 -10.85
CA GLY A 136 -4.99 -23.86 -12.25
C GLY A 136 -5.78 -22.56 -12.44
N THR A 137 -6.01 -21.78 -11.38
CA THR A 137 -6.69 -20.48 -11.53
C THR A 137 -5.74 -19.48 -12.19
N GLU A 138 -6.17 -18.93 -13.31
CA GLU A 138 -5.44 -17.89 -14.03
C GLU A 138 -6.38 -16.70 -14.28
N ASN A 139 -5.84 -15.49 -14.11
CA ASN A 139 -6.51 -14.24 -14.45
C ASN A 139 -7.90 -14.07 -13.81
N TYR A 140 -8.06 -14.51 -12.55
CA TYR A 140 -9.29 -14.23 -11.82
C TYR A 140 -9.35 -12.73 -11.49
N HIS A 141 -10.33 -12.03 -12.06
CA HIS A 141 -10.56 -10.61 -11.82
C HIS A 141 -11.42 -10.44 -10.57
N GLY A 142 -10.79 -9.99 -9.47
CA GLY A 142 -11.44 -9.82 -8.17
C GLY A 142 -11.33 -8.40 -7.62
N ALA A 143 -11.85 -8.20 -6.42
CA ALA A 143 -11.79 -6.96 -5.67
C ALA A 143 -10.34 -6.52 -5.38
N THR A 144 -9.42 -7.48 -5.20
CA THR A 144 -7.99 -7.27 -4.93
C THR A 144 -7.12 -7.29 -6.19
N GLY A 145 -7.73 -7.03 -7.34
CA GLY A 145 -7.08 -7.06 -8.65
C GLY A 145 -7.09 -8.46 -9.27
N THR A 146 -6.18 -8.67 -10.22
CA THR A 146 -6.07 -9.95 -10.93
C THR A 146 -5.28 -10.96 -10.10
N VAL A 147 -5.84 -12.16 -9.91
CA VAL A 147 -5.26 -13.26 -9.14
C VAL A 147 -5.00 -14.46 -10.04
N SER A 148 -3.79 -15.01 -9.97
CA SER A 148 -3.42 -16.30 -10.55
C SER A 148 -2.69 -17.13 -9.49
N PHE A 149 -2.76 -18.46 -9.56
CA PHE A 149 -1.97 -19.33 -8.68
C PHE A 149 -0.86 -20.03 -9.46
N GLY A 150 0.33 -20.11 -8.85
CA GLY A 150 1.46 -20.86 -9.37
C GLY A 150 1.52 -22.30 -8.83
N TYR A 151 2.44 -23.09 -9.38
CA TYR A 151 2.72 -24.45 -8.90
C TYR A 151 3.24 -24.48 -7.45
N ASP A 152 3.80 -23.37 -6.97
CA ASP A 152 4.27 -23.16 -5.60
C ASP A 152 3.12 -22.88 -4.60
N ARG A 153 1.88 -22.84 -5.07
CA ARG A 153 0.66 -22.51 -4.28
C ARG A 153 0.69 -21.08 -3.73
N VAL A 154 1.44 -20.19 -4.36
CA VAL A 154 1.46 -18.77 -4.05
C VAL A 154 0.52 -18.04 -5.00
N ALA A 155 -0.24 -17.09 -4.46
CA ALA A 155 -1.05 -16.18 -5.26
C ALA A 155 -0.15 -15.14 -5.91
N HIS A 156 -0.13 -15.11 -7.24
CA HIS A 156 0.42 -14.02 -8.03
C HIS A 156 -0.66 -12.97 -8.22
N LYS A 157 -0.39 -11.75 -7.74
CA LYS A 157 -1.32 -10.62 -7.84
C LYS A 157 -0.62 -9.40 -8.41
N THR A 158 -1.36 -8.59 -9.15
CA THR A 158 -0.91 -7.25 -9.53
C THR A 158 -1.11 -6.31 -8.34
N PRO A 159 -0.05 -5.75 -7.74
CA PRO A 159 -0.20 -4.81 -6.64
C PRO A 159 -0.73 -3.46 -7.12
N PHE A 160 -1.44 -2.76 -6.25
CA PHE A 160 -1.80 -1.37 -6.42
C PHE A 160 -0.60 -0.51 -6.05
N ILE A 161 -0.08 0.26 -7.01
CA ILE A 161 0.97 1.24 -6.75
C ILE A 161 0.31 2.55 -6.32
N LEU A 162 0.56 2.96 -5.08
CA LEU A 162 -0.05 4.12 -4.47
C LEU A 162 0.99 5.23 -4.29
N GLN A 163 0.62 6.45 -4.66
CA GLN A 163 1.41 7.65 -4.48
C GLN A 163 0.70 8.64 -3.57
N ILE A 164 1.47 9.31 -2.71
CA ILE A 164 0.98 10.46 -1.96
C ILE A 164 1.13 11.71 -2.85
N LYS A 165 0.01 12.35 -3.17
CA LYS A 165 -0.04 13.56 -3.97
C LYS A 165 -1.07 14.54 -3.42
N ASN A 166 -0.67 15.80 -3.25
CA ASN A 166 -1.50 16.85 -2.66
C ASN A 166 -2.14 16.43 -1.33
N GLY A 167 -1.39 15.70 -0.49
CA GLY A 167 -1.89 15.19 0.78
C GLY A 167 -2.99 14.14 0.68
N LYS A 168 -3.12 13.44 -0.47
CA LYS A 168 -4.05 12.33 -0.70
C LYS A 168 -3.32 11.11 -1.25
N LEU A 169 -3.91 9.93 -1.05
CA LEU A 169 -3.48 8.71 -1.74
C LEU A 169 -4.14 8.65 -3.11
N GLU A 170 -3.34 8.42 -4.15
CA GLU A 170 -3.79 8.19 -5.51
C GLU A 170 -3.14 6.91 -6.05
N GLN A 171 -3.90 6.11 -6.80
CA GLN A 171 -3.31 5.01 -7.56
C GLN A 171 -2.53 5.58 -8.75
N MET A 172 -1.29 5.11 -8.93
CA MET A 172 -0.49 5.41 -10.12
C MET A 172 -1.04 4.64 -11.33
N LYS A 173 -1.06 5.32 -12.48
CA LYS A 173 -1.42 4.71 -13.77
C LYS A 173 -0.26 3.96 -14.38
#